data_AF-A0A953TQK1-F1
#
_entry.id   AF-A0A953TQK1-F1
#
_cell.length_a   1.000
_cell.length_b   1.000
_cell.length_c   1.000
_cell.angle_alpha   90.00
_cell.angle_beta   90.00
_cell.angle_gamma   90.00
#
_symmetry.space_group_name_H-M   'P 1'
#
loop_
_entity.id
_entity.type
_entity.pdbx_description
1 polymer ?
#
loop_
_entity_poly.entity_id
_entity_poly.type
_entity_poly.pdbx_seq_one_letter_code
_entity_poly.pdbx_strand_id
1 'polypeptide(L)'
;MKITFLVLANVLMLTVLAEAQSPTLTAIPNTVFVGADGKFETSPDTALIQFNISAQAETAKEAYDQASREADATRQVLRSNGIDPKSAEIGFFSLNPIYDWKNPKRKIIAYQVTTSVSLKLKDFSKIGPVTQQLADASVSESQSLSYTLDSTEEAKVKAVADAYHRARASAQSLATASGRTLGELSYASVDTSENIRVYAPMQRRAMPMAMAAATPAPTEEFTPQNVTVTAHVNAMFVLK
;
A
#
# COMPACT_ATOMS: atom_id res chain seq x y z
N MET A 1 -56.63 -41.94 -7.40
CA MET A 1 -56.60 -40.61 -8.05
C MET A 1 -57.26 -39.55 -7.15
N LYS A 2 -56.69 -39.24 -5.96
CA LYS A 2 -57.20 -38.15 -5.07
C LYS A 2 -56.14 -37.51 -4.14
N ILE A 3 -54.84 -37.83 -4.27
CA ILE A 3 -53.79 -37.35 -3.34
C ILE A 3 -52.81 -36.37 -4.01
N THR A 4 -52.99 -36.04 -5.28
CA THR A 4 -52.03 -35.19 -6.03
C THR A 4 -52.43 -33.71 -6.14
N PHE A 5 -53.53 -33.28 -5.52
CA PHE A 5 -54.06 -31.92 -5.69
C PHE A 5 -53.88 -30.98 -4.49
N LEU A 6 -53.37 -31.46 -3.36
CA LEU A 6 -53.31 -30.66 -2.13
C LEU A 6 -51.92 -30.05 -1.83
N VAL A 7 -50.88 -30.40 -2.59
CA VAL A 7 -49.52 -29.88 -2.40
C VAL A 7 -49.22 -28.68 -3.31
N LEU A 8 -50.00 -28.48 -4.38
CA LEU A 8 -49.73 -27.40 -5.34
C LEU A 8 -50.29 -26.02 -4.93
N ALA A 9 -51.17 -25.96 -3.94
CA ALA A 9 -51.75 -24.71 -3.44
C ALA A 9 -50.95 -24.05 -2.31
N ASN A 10 -50.00 -24.77 -1.67
CA ASN A 10 -49.18 -24.23 -0.57
C ASN A 10 -47.81 -23.70 -1.01
N VAL A 11 -47.41 -23.90 -2.27
CA VAL A 11 -46.11 -23.41 -2.78
C VAL A 11 -46.24 -22.05 -3.49
N LEU A 12 -47.47 -21.55 -3.70
CA LEU A 12 -47.71 -20.28 -4.39
C LEU A 12 -47.94 -19.07 -3.45
N MET A 13 -47.88 -19.24 -2.13
CA MET A 13 -48.14 -18.17 -1.15
C MET A 13 -46.91 -17.70 -0.35
N LEU A 14 -45.70 -18.13 -0.73
CA LEU A 14 -44.46 -17.80 0.01
C LEU A 14 -43.43 -16.98 -0.77
N THR A 15 -43.76 -16.49 -1.97
CA THR A 15 -42.81 -15.75 -2.83
C THR A 15 -43.03 -14.24 -2.90
N VAL A 16 -43.89 -13.68 -2.04
CA VAL A 16 -44.08 -12.22 -1.92
C VAL A 16 -43.71 -11.79 -0.51
N LEU A 17 -42.42 -11.69 -0.23
CA LEU A 17 -41.80 -10.88 0.84
C LEU A 17 -40.27 -10.94 0.71
N ALA A 18 -39.77 -10.85 -0.53
CA ALA A 18 -38.44 -10.31 -0.77
C ALA A 18 -38.63 -8.86 -1.20
N GLU A 19 -39.19 -8.03 -0.31
CA GLU A 19 -38.89 -6.61 -0.41
C GLU A 19 -37.38 -6.52 -0.25
N ALA A 20 -36.69 -6.28 -1.35
CA ALA A 20 -35.35 -5.74 -1.31
C ALA A 20 -35.45 -4.54 -0.37
N GLN A 21 -34.90 -4.67 0.84
CA GLN A 21 -34.65 -3.55 1.73
C GLN A 21 -33.69 -2.62 0.98
N SER A 22 -34.26 -1.82 0.09
CA SER A 22 -33.61 -0.63 -0.42
C SER A 22 -33.40 0.21 0.83
N PRO A 23 -32.15 0.53 1.21
CA PRO A 23 -31.91 1.33 2.41
C PRO A 23 -32.74 2.60 2.28
N THR A 24 -33.77 2.73 3.12
CA THR A 24 -34.63 3.90 3.12
C THR A 24 -33.77 5.05 3.60
N LEU A 25 -33.28 5.86 2.65
CA LEU A 25 -32.57 7.09 2.96
C LEU A 25 -33.56 8.00 3.69
N THR A 26 -33.48 8.00 5.02
CA THR A 26 -34.30 8.89 5.85
C THR A 26 -33.74 10.30 5.66
N ALA A 27 -34.34 11.06 4.75
CA ALA A 27 -33.92 12.43 4.47
C ALA A 27 -34.16 13.29 5.71
N ILE A 28 -33.08 13.80 6.31
CA ILE A 28 -33.16 14.71 7.45
C ILE A 28 -33.56 16.10 6.91
N PRO A 29 -34.73 16.65 7.26
CA PRO A 29 -35.18 17.94 6.74
C PRO A 29 -34.18 19.06 7.05
N ASN A 30 -34.10 20.06 6.17
CA ASN A 30 -33.22 21.22 6.33
C ASN A 30 -31.74 20.85 6.52
N THR A 31 -31.28 19.81 5.83
CA THR A 31 -29.85 19.46 5.81
C THR A 31 -29.36 19.29 4.39
N VAL A 32 -28.04 19.43 4.22
CA VAL A 32 -27.33 19.10 2.99
C VAL A 32 -26.21 18.13 3.33
N PHE A 33 -26.13 17.03 2.61
CA PHE A 33 -25.09 16.02 2.72
C PHE A 33 -24.17 16.10 1.52
N VAL A 34 -22.86 16.21 1.75
CA VAL A 34 -21.83 16.36 0.71
C VAL A 34 -20.64 15.47 1.04
N GLY A 35 -20.01 14.93 -0.01
CA GLY A 35 -18.72 14.24 0.07
C GLY A 35 -17.68 14.99 -0.75
N ALA A 36 -16.45 15.10 -0.26
CA ALA A 36 -15.35 15.64 -1.04
C ALA A 36 -14.01 14.98 -0.69
N ASP A 37 -13.17 14.84 -1.72
CA ASP A 37 -11.79 14.41 -1.58
C ASP A 37 -10.86 15.61 -1.39
N GLY A 38 -9.98 15.50 -0.41
CA GLY A 38 -8.85 16.39 -0.16
C GLY A 38 -7.53 15.65 -0.34
N LYS A 39 -6.49 16.43 -0.65
CA LYS A 39 -5.14 15.90 -0.80
C LYS A 39 -4.10 16.83 -0.22
N PHE A 40 -3.03 16.24 0.29
CA PHE A 40 -1.82 16.96 0.68
C PHE A 40 -0.62 16.33 -0.02
N GLU A 41 0.18 17.15 -0.68
CA GLU A 41 1.41 16.74 -1.38
C GLU A 41 2.61 17.35 -0.67
N THR A 42 3.61 16.52 -0.37
CA THR A 42 4.85 16.96 0.27
C THR A 42 6.03 16.15 -0.25
N SER A 43 7.23 16.70 -0.16
CA SER A 43 8.45 15.94 -0.40
C SER A 43 8.59 14.84 0.66
N PRO A 44 9.13 13.66 0.29
CA PRO A 44 9.40 12.58 1.22
C PRO A 44 10.52 12.97 2.20
N ASP A 45 10.45 12.47 3.42
CA ASP A 45 11.50 12.65 4.45
C ASP A 45 12.27 11.35 4.73
N THR A 46 11.79 10.22 4.19
CA THR A 46 12.29 8.89 4.47
C THR A 46 12.33 8.05 3.20
N ALA A 47 13.44 7.36 3.00
CA ALA A 47 13.58 6.32 1.99
C ALA A 47 13.44 4.96 2.66
N LEU A 48 12.61 4.11 2.08
CA LEU A 48 12.36 2.75 2.52
C LEU A 48 12.99 1.79 1.50
N ILE A 49 14.06 1.15 1.93
CA ILE A 49 14.75 0.10 1.17
C ILE A 49 14.29 -1.24 1.71
N GLN A 50 13.74 -2.08 0.84
CA GLN A 50 13.35 -3.44 1.20
C GLN A 50 14.06 -4.44 0.31
N PHE A 51 14.52 -5.52 0.92
CA PHE A 51 15.19 -6.60 0.21
C PHE A 51 15.04 -7.92 0.97
N ASN A 52 15.28 -9.03 0.29
CA ASN A 52 15.20 -10.36 0.89
C ASN A 52 16.57 -11.00 0.92
N ILE A 53 16.92 -11.59 2.07
CA ILE A 53 18.04 -12.50 2.23
C ILE A 53 17.52 -13.90 1.93
N SER A 54 18.22 -14.65 1.07
CA SER A 54 17.84 -16.00 0.68
C SER A 54 19.09 -16.87 0.57
N ALA A 55 19.18 -17.89 1.41
CA ALA A 55 20.25 -18.89 1.37
C ALA A 55 19.69 -20.28 1.12
N GLN A 56 20.39 -21.08 0.31
CA GLN A 56 20.01 -22.45 0.00
C GLN A 56 21.18 -23.40 0.26
N ALA A 57 20.91 -24.49 0.98
CA ALA A 57 21.91 -25.54 1.25
C ALA A 57 21.27 -26.93 1.31
N GLU A 58 22.07 -28.00 1.29
CA GLU A 58 21.58 -29.38 1.37
C GLU A 58 20.97 -29.70 2.74
N THR A 59 21.47 -29.06 3.80
CA THR A 59 20.94 -29.21 5.17
C THR A 59 20.31 -27.92 5.67
N ALA A 60 19.29 -28.07 6.53
CA ALA A 60 18.62 -26.92 7.16
C ALA A 60 19.59 -26.07 8.00
N LYS A 61 20.56 -26.71 8.66
CA LYS A 61 21.56 -26.03 9.48
C LYS A 61 22.47 -25.14 8.63
N GLU A 62 23.00 -25.66 7.53
CA GLU A 62 23.89 -24.89 6.66
C GLU A 62 23.17 -23.70 6.03
N ALA A 63 21.91 -23.89 5.62
CA ALA A 63 21.09 -22.81 5.06
C ALA A 63 20.87 -21.69 6.10
N TYR A 64 20.60 -22.07 7.36
CA TYR A 64 20.48 -21.11 8.46
C TYR A 64 21.78 -20.37 8.77
N ASP A 65 22.89 -21.11 8.85
CA ASP A 65 24.20 -20.54 9.13
C ASP A 65 24.62 -19.57 8.00
N GLN A 66 24.28 -19.88 6.75
CA GLN A 66 24.52 -19.00 5.60
C GLN A 66 23.66 -17.74 5.65
N ALA A 67 22.34 -17.86 5.82
CA ALA A 67 21.45 -16.70 5.94
C ALA A 67 21.85 -15.79 7.13
N SER A 68 22.35 -16.38 8.22
CA SER A 68 22.86 -15.62 9.38
C SER A 68 24.11 -14.81 9.02
N ARG A 69 25.04 -15.37 8.24
CA ARG A 69 26.23 -14.66 7.75
C ARG A 69 25.86 -13.50 6.82
N GLU A 70 24.88 -13.69 5.94
CA GLU A 70 24.37 -12.64 5.04
C GLU A 70 23.69 -11.51 5.83
N ALA A 71 22.95 -11.85 6.90
CA ALA A 71 22.39 -10.87 7.81
C ALA A 71 23.48 -10.09 8.59
N ASP A 72 24.58 -10.76 8.98
CA ASP A 72 25.73 -10.08 9.60
C ASP A 72 26.47 -9.16 8.63
N ALA A 73 26.65 -9.60 7.38
CA ALA A 73 27.24 -8.77 6.31
C ALA A 73 26.38 -7.51 6.08
N THR A 74 25.05 -7.66 6.07
CA THR A 74 24.12 -6.52 6.02
C THR A 74 24.38 -5.53 7.15
N ARG A 75 24.45 -6.01 8.40
CA ARG A 75 24.75 -5.16 9.56
C ARG A 75 26.11 -4.47 9.42
N GLN A 76 27.10 -5.13 8.84
CA GLN A 76 28.42 -4.55 8.60
C GLN A 76 28.39 -3.43 7.55
N VAL A 77 27.65 -3.61 6.46
CA VAL A 77 27.41 -2.56 5.44
C VAL A 77 26.73 -1.35 6.06
N LEU A 78 25.77 -1.55 6.96
CA LEU A 78 25.14 -0.41 7.65
C LEU A 78 26.15 0.33 8.54
N ARG A 79 26.96 -0.38 9.32
CA ARG A 79 27.99 0.24 10.17
C ARG A 79 29.02 1.01 9.36
N SER A 80 29.50 0.47 8.23
CA SER A 80 30.49 1.14 7.38
C SER A 80 29.98 2.47 6.79
N ASN A 81 28.67 2.57 6.57
CA ASN A 81 28.01 3.80 6.10
C ASN A 81 27.51 4.69 7.26
N GLY A 82 27.91 4.40 8.51
CA GLY A 82 27.53 5.17 9.69
C GLY A 82 26.02 5.13 9.96
N ILE A 83 25.39 3.99 9.68
CA ILE A 83 23.98 3.71 9.98
C ILE A 83 23.95 2.73 11.16
N ASP A 84 23.11 2.99 12.15
CA ASP A 84 22.90 2.05 13.26
C ASP A 84 22.31 0.75 12.70
N PRO A 85 22.94 -0.43 12.91
CA PRO A 85 22.37 -1.71 12.48
C PRO A 85 20.94 -1.96 12.96
N LYS A 86 20.52 -1.32 14.05
CA LYS A 86 19.15 -1.42 14.59
C LYS A 86 18.10 -0.70 13.74
N SER A 87 18.50 0.16 12.79
CA SER A 87 17.56 0.79 11.86
C SER A 87 17.07 -0.17 10.77
N ALA A 88 17.76 -1.31 10.58
CA ALA A 88 17.28 -2.38 9.74
C ALA A 88 16.42 -3.35 10.55
N GLU A 89 15.15 -3.40 10.21
CA GLU A 89 14.22 -4.40 10.70
C GLU A 89 14.42 -5.68 9.88
N ILE A 90 14.98 -6.70 10.52
CA ILE A 90 15.14 -8.03 9.92
C ILE A 90 13.98 -8.89 10.41
N GLY A 91 13.21 -9.42 9.47
CA GLY A 91 12.09 -10.32 9.74
C GLY A 91 12.53 -11.68 10.29
N PHE A 92 11.54 -12.52 10.56
CA PHE A 92 11.80 -13.89 10.97
C PHE A 92 12.39 -14.71 9.82
N PHE A 93 13.25 -15.66 10.16
CA PHE A 93 13.84 -16.58 9.19
C PHE A 93 12.82 -17.67 8.88
N SER A 94 12.42 -17.78 7.62
CA SER A 94 11.51 -18.80 7.11
C SER A 94 12.29 -19.92 6.44
N LEU A 95 12.27 -21.12 7.03
CA LEU A 95 12.91 -22.32 6.47
C LEU A 95 11.90 -23.13 5.67
N ASN A 96 12.20 -23.34 4.39
CA ASN A 96 11.36 -24.04 3.44
C ASN A 96 12.15 -25.19 2.77
N PRO A 97 11.68 -26.45 2.84
CA PRO A 97 12.30 -27.55 2.11
C PRO A 97 12.01 -27.42 0.61
N ILE A 98 13.04 -27.64 -0.21
CA ILE A 98 12.92 -27.73 -1.67
C ILE A 98 12.83 -29.20 -2.06
N TYR A 99 11.77 -29.52 -2.78
CA TYR A 99 11.48 -30.88 -3.25
C TYR A 99 11.82 -31.06 -4.73
N ASP A 100 12.32 -32.24 -5.07
CA ASP A 100 12.38 -32.68 -6.46
C ASP A 100 10.99 -33.16 -6.92
N TRP A 101 10.34 -32.34 -7.73
CA TRP A 101 9.03 -32.60 -8.31
C TRP A 101 9.07 -33.59 -9.48
N LYS A 102 10.25 -33.89 -10.05
CA LYS A 102 10.40 -34.92 -11.09
C LYS A 102 10.38 -36.33 -10.50
N ASN A 103 10.55 -36.46 -9.19
CA ASN A 103 10.53 -37.73 -8.48
C ASN A 103 9.14 -37.97 -7.85
N PRO A 104 8.44 -39.08 -8.13
CA PRO A 104 7.11 -39.35 -7.58
C PRO A 104 7.08 -39.40 -6.04
N LYS A 105 8.24 -39.60 -5.39
CA LYS A 105 8.39 -39.61 -3.93
C LYS A 105 8.65 -38.24 -3.30
N ARG A 106 8.72 -37.15 -4.10
CA ARG A 106 9.01 -35.77 -3.65
C ARG A 106 10.16 -35.74 -2.63
N LYS A 107 11.36 -36.13 -3.08
CA LYS A 107 12.54 -36.14 -2.21
C LYS A 107 12.99 -34.71 -1.94
N ILE A 108 13.33 -34.38 -0.69
CA ILE A 108 13.98 -33.11 -0.35
C ILE A 108 15.38 -33.11 -0.98
N ILE A 109 15.68 -32.06 -1.74
CA ILE A 109 16.99 -31.86 -2.39
C ILE A 109 17.79 -30.72 -1.78
N ALA A 110 17.12 -29.78 -1.12
CA ALA A 110 17.74 -28.67 -0.42
C ALA A 110 16.77 -28.08 0.61
N TYR A 111 17.28 -27.18 1.42
CA TYR A 111 16.54 -26.28 2.28
C TYR A 111 16.86 -24.84 1.88
N GLN A 112 15.83 -24.01 1.84
CA GLN A 112 15.95 -22.58 1.59
C GLN A 112 15.53 -21.82 2.84
N VAL A 113 16.34 -20.85 3.25
CA VAL A 113 16.01 -19.92 4.31
C VAL A 113 15.83 -18.54 3.70
N THR A 114 14.68 -17.93 3.95
CA THR A 114 14.39 -16.56 3.51
C THR A 114 14.07 -15.66 4.68
N THR A 115 14.51 -14.41 4.64
CA THR A 115 14.06 -13.35 5.55
C THR A 115 13.98 -12.02 4.81
N SER A 116 12.99 -11.21 5.15
CA SER A 116 12.85 -9.87 4.63
C SER A 116 13.59 -8.87 5.51
N VAL A 117 14.21 -7.87 4.89
CA VAL A 117 14.85 -6.76 5.58
C VAL A 117 14.23 -5.46 5.11
N SER A 118 13.86 -4.62 6.06
CA SER A 118 13.30 -3.29 5.85
C SER A 118 14.19 -2.24 6.51
N LEU A 119 14.68 -1.30 5.73
CA LEU A 119 15.58 -0.24 6.17
C LEU A 119 14.98 1.12 5.85
N LYS A 120 14.77 1.93 6.89
CA LYS A 120 14.36 3.34 6.76
C LYS A 120 15.58 4.25 6.86
N LEU A 121 15.76 5.13 5.89
CA LEU A 121 16.85 6.10 5.83
C LEU A 121 16.30 7.52 5.68
N LYS A 122 16.72 8.43 6.57
CA LYS A 122 16.44 9.87 6.47
C LYS A 122 17.48 10.62 5.65
N ASP A 123 18.68 10.06 5.53
CA ASP A 123 19.77 10.63 4.74
C ASP A 123 19.81 9.99 3.34
N PHE A 124 19.25 10.71 2.36
CA PHE A 124 19.15 10.20 0.98
C PHE A 124 20.51 10.10 0.27
N SER A 125 21.55 10.79 0.76
CA SER A 125 22.90 10.70 0.19
C SER A 125 23.52 9.31 0.39
N LYS A 126 23.07 8.58 1.42
CA LYS A 126 23.55 7.23 1.75
C LYS A 126 22.88 6.12 0.95
N ILE A 127 21.77 6.39 0.25
CA ILE A 127 21.01 5.37 -0.47
C ILE A 127 21.89 4.70 -1.53
N GLY A 128 22.52 5.47 -2.42
CA GLY A 128 23.36 4.93 -3.48
C GLY A 128 24.48 4.02 -2.96
N PRO A 129 25.35 4.50 -2.05
CA PRO A 129 26.42 3.70 -1.46
C PRO A 129 25.93 2.43 -0.75
N VAL A 130 24.82 2.52 0.01
CA VAL A 130 24.26 1.37 0.73
C VAL A 130 23.68 0.34 -0.23
N THR A 131 22.86 0.77 -1.20
CA THR A 131 22.27 -0.13 -2.20
C THR A 131 23.36 -0.86 -3.00
N GLN A 132 24.43 -0.16 -3.40
CA GLN A 132 25.55 -0.76 -4.10
C GLN A 132 26.29 -1.81 -3.25
N GLN A 133 26.64 -1.47 -2.00
CA GLN A 133 27.34 -2.41 -1.11
C GLN A 133 26.48 -3.63 -0.75
N LEU A 134 25.15 -3.47 -0.63
CA LEU A 134 24.24 -4.59 -0.41
C LEU A 134 24.15 -5.51 -1.65
N ALA A 135 24.21 -4.94 -2.86
CA ALA A 135 24.26 -5.71 -4.09
C ALA A 135 25.59 -6.48 -4.22
N ASP A 136 26.72 -5.82 -3.94
CA ASP A 136 28.06 -6.45 -3.97
C ASP A 136 28.18 -7.60 -2.97
N ALA A 137 27.54 -7.48 -1.80
CA ALA A 137 27.51 -8.52 -0.78
C ALA A 137 26.64 -9.73 -1.17
N SER A 138 26.01 -9.72 -2.37
CA SER A 138 25.08 -10.77 -2.85
C SER A 138 23.97 -11.10 -1.85
N VAL A 139 23.61 -10.12 -1.02
CA VAL A 139 22.65 -10.28 0.08
C VAL A 139 21.22 -10.38 -0.44
N SER A 140 20.94 -9.97 -1.69
CA SER A 140 19.60 -10.03 -2.25
C SER A 140 19.53 -10.14 -3.77
N GLU A 141 18.62 -10.99 -4.25
CA GLU A 141 18.23 -11.08 -5.66
C GLU A 141 17.23 -9.98 -6.07
N SER A 142 16.54 -9.34 -5.12
CA SER A 142 15.52 -8.33 -5.38
C SER A 142 15.53 -7.24 -4.31
N GLN A 143 15.76 -6.01 -4.77
CA GLN A 143 15.76 -4.81 -3.94
C GLN A 143 14.70 -3.84 -4.45
N SER A 144 13.93 -3.26 -3.55
CA SER A 144 13.01 -2.17 -3.84
C SER A 144 13.36 -0.94 -3.03
N LEU A 145 13.28 0.22 -3.67
CA LEU A 145 13.44 1.54 -3.07
C LEU A 145 12.13 2.29 -3.25
N SER A 146 11.56 2.77 -2.15
CA SER A 146 10.41 3.68 -2.17
C SER A 146 10.69 4.90 -1.30
N TYR A 147 10.09 6.02 -1.64
CA TYR A 147 10.17 7.24 -0.85
C TYR A 147 8.84 7.45 -0.13
N THR A 148 8.92 7.75 1.17
CA THR A 148 7.77 7.84 2.07
C THR A 148 7.98 8.95 3.10
N LEU A 149 6.97 9.13 3.95
CA LEU A 149 7.04 9.91 5.17
C LEU A 149 7.26 8.96 6.36
N ASP A 150 8.06 9.38 7.33
CA ASP A 150 8.26 8.67 8.60
C ASP A 150 6.95 8.63 9.39
N SER A 151 6.22 9.73 9.36
CA SER A 151 4.87 9.87 9.90
C SER A 151 3.94 10.51 8.88
N THR A 152 2.84 9.83 8.58
CA THR A 152 1.79 10.33 7.68
C THR A 152 0.74 11.16 8.43
N GLU A 153 0.80 11.24 9.76
CA GLU A 153 -0.27 11.82 10.59
C GLU A 153 -0.48 13.32 10.32
N GLU A 154 0.61 14.10 10.22
CA GLU A 154 0.49 15.53 9.87
C GLU A 154 -0.05 15.72 8.45
N ALA A 155 0.37 14.86 7.52
CA ALA A 155 -0.10 14.89 6.15
C ALA A 155 -1.59 14.50 6.05
N LYS A 156 -2.06 13.54 6.85
CA LYS A 156 -3.47 13.17 6.97
C LYS A 156 -4.29 14.34 7.49
N VAL A 157 -3.86 14.99 8.58
CA VAL A 157 -4.57 16.16 9.13
C VAL A 157 -4.72 17.25 8.07
N LYS A 158 -3.67 17.53 7.30
CA LYS A 158 -3.73 18.52 6.21
C LYS A 158 -4.65 18.08 5.07
N ALA A 159 -4.63 16.81 4.68
CA ALA A 159 -5.53 16.27 3.66
C ALA A 159 -7.01 16.31 4.11
N VAL A 160 -7.29 16.01 5.38
CA VAL A 160 -8.64 16.10 5.97
C VAL A 160 -9.13 17.54 5.99
N ALA A 161 -8.26 18.50 6.34
CA ALA A 161 -8.61 19.92 6.32
C ALA A 161 -8.98 20.38 4.89
N ASP A 162 -8.18 20.02 3.87
CA ASP A 162 -8.49 20.30 2.46
C ASP A 162 -9.82 19.68 2.04
N ALA A 163 -10.07 18.41 2.40
CA ALA A 163 -11.31 17.70 2.10
C ALA A 163 -12.53 18.40 2.71
N TYR A 164 -12.44 18.78 3.99
CA TYR A 164 -13.50 19.50 4.69
C TYR A 164 -13.80 20.86 4.04
N HIS A 165 -12.77 21.65 3.71
CA HIS A 165 -12.96 22.95 3.07
C HIS A 165 -13.66 22.83 1.72
N ARG A 166 -13.32 21.79 0.92
CA ARG A 166 -13.99 21.50 -0.35
C ARG A 166 -15.43 21.05 -0.16
N ALA A 167 -15.69 20.14 0.78
CA ALA A 167 -17.04 19.70 1.11
C ALA A 167 -17.92 20.90 1.51
N ARG A 168 -17.41 21.75 2.41
CA ARG A 168 -18.11 22.96 2.86
C ARG A 168 -18.37 23.93 1.71
N ALA A 169 -17.41 24.15 0.81
CA ALA A 169 -17.59 24.99 -0.36
C ALA A 169 -18.69 24.43 -1.29
N SER A 170 -18.71 23.13 -1.53
CA SER A 170 -19.76 22.47 -2.32
C SER A 170 -21.15 22.62 -1.67
N ALA A 171 -21.24 22.40 -0.36
CA ALA A 171 -22.48 22.60 0.39
C ALA A 171 -22.95 24.06 0.34
N GLN A 172 -22.02 25.02 0.43
CA GLN A 172 -22.31 26.44 0.34
C GLN A 172 -22.87 26.81 -1.04
N SER A 173 -22.26 26.31 -2.13
CA SER A 173 -22.76 26.54 -3.48
C SER A 173 -24.18 26.00 -3.67
N LEU A 174 -24.48 24.81 -3.13
CA LEU A 174 -25.82 24.22 -3.21
C LEU A 174 -26.84 24.98 -2.35
N ALA A 175 -26.44 25.43 -1.15
CA ALA A 175 -27.29 26.26 -0.29
C ALA A 175 -27.65 27.58 -0.99
N THR A 176 -26.66 28.29 -1.52
CA THR A 176 -26.89 29.56 -2.23
C THR A 176 -27.74 29.38 -3.49
N ALA A 177 -27.50 28.33 -4.28
CA ALA A 177 -28.31 28.03 -5.47
C ALA A 177 -29.78 27.69 -5.14
N SER A 178 -30.06 27.18 -3.94
CA SER A 178 -31.42 26.90 -3.45
C SER A 178 -32.06 28.06 -2.69
N GLY A 179 -31.42 29.23 -2.63
CA GLY A 179 -31.92 30.41 -1.90
C GLY A 179 -31.85 30.27 -0.39
N ARG A 180 -31.03 29.35 0.13
CA ARG A 180 -30.83 29.08 1.55
C ARG A 180 -29.43 29.49 2.00
N THR A 181 -29.22 29.54 3.30
CA THR A 181 -27.91 29.81 3.92
C THR A 181 -27.34 28.52 4.50
N LEU A 182 -26.04 28.28 4.31
CA LEU A 182 -25.35 27.16 4.95
C LEU A 182 -25.20 27.43 6.45
N GLY A 183 -25.64 26.48 7.27
CA GLY A 183 -25.55 26.49 8.72
C GLY A 183 -24.32 25.74 9.25
N GLU A 184 -24.42 25.30 10.50
CA GLU A 184 -23.35 24.59 11.19
C GLU A 184 -23.22 23.14 10.71
N LEU A 185 -22.03 22.56 10.93
CA LEU A 185 -21.77 21.16 10.70
C LEU A 185 -22.57 20.32 11.71
N SER A 186 -23.44 19.45 11.23
CA SER A 186 -24.28 18.57 12.04
C SER A 186 -23.65 17.18 12.21
N TYR A 187 -23.01 16.67 11.17
CA TYR A 187 -22.34 15.37 11.17
C TYR A 187 -21.14 15.38 10.23
N ALA A 188 -20.09 14.65 10.58
CA ALA A 188 -18.98 14.37 9.67
C ALA A 188 -18.47 12.93 9.86
N SER A 189 -18.08 12.32 8.75
CA SER A 189 -17.30 11.08 8.69
C SER A 189 -16.07 11.33 7.84
N VAL A 190 -14.94 10.75 8.24
CA VAL A 190 -13.65 10.94 7.58
C VAL A 190 -13.04 9.58 7.30
N ASP A 191 -12.74 9.33 6.03
CA ASP A 191 -12.01 8.16 5.57
C ASP A 191 -10.66 8.61 5.00
N THR A 192 -9.58 8.33 5.73
CA THR A 192 -8.23 8.61 5.25
C THR A 192 -7.67 7.40 4.53
N SER A 193 -7.13 7.59 3.32
CA SER A 193 -6.44 6.53 2.59
C SER A 193 -5.00 6.94 2.30
N GLU A 194 -4.08 6.06 2.69
CA GLU A 194 -2.67 6.16 2.30
C GLU A 194 -2.53 5.53 0.91
N ASN A 195 -2.78 6.32 -0.13
CA ASN A 195 -2.44 5.88 -1.48
C ASN A 195 -0.94 6.04 -1.70
N ILE A 196 -0.14 5.12 -1.17
CA ILE A 196 1.25 4.96 -1.61
C ILE A 196 1.17 4.48 -3.05
N ARG A 197 1.18 5.42 -4.01
CA ARG A 197 1.28 5.08 -5.43
C ARG A 197 2.69 4.55 -5.67
N VAL A 198 2.85 3.24 -5.50
CA VAL A 198 3.99 2.53 -6.09
C VAL A 198 3.77 2.62 -7.60
N TYR A 199 4.34 3.64 -8.23
CA TYR A 199 4.46 3.66 -9.68
C TYR A 199 5.37 2.51 -10.07
N ALA A 200 4.78 1.33 -10.31
CA ALA A 200 5.47 0.26 -10.98
C ALA A 200 5.99 0.83 -12.30
N PRO A 201 7.27 0.64 -12.65
CA PRO A 201 7.82 1.15 -13.89
C PRO A 201 6.91 0.66 -15.02
N MET A 202 6.24 1.59 -15.69
CA MET A 202 5.50 1.30 -16.90
C MET A 202 6.51 0.67 -17.86
N GLN A 203 6.45 -0.65 -18.04
CA GLN A 203 7.19 -1.32 -19.08
C GLN A 203 6.79 -0.64 -20.38
N ARG A 204 7.63 0.28 -20.89
CA ARG A 204 7.49 0.82 -22.23
C ARG A 204 7.47 -0.42 -23.13
N ARG A 205 6.28 -0.76 -23.62
CA ARG A 205 6.12 -1.68 -24.75
C ARG A 205 7.12 -1.19 -25.79
N ALA A 206 8.14 -2.00 -26.04
CA ALA A 206 9.24 -1.64 -26.93
C ALA A 206 8.66 -1.33 -28.31
N MET A 207 8.49 -0.04 -28.60
CA MET A 207 8.40 0.44 -29.96
C MET A 207 9.83 0.37 -30.52
N PRO A 208 10.06 -0.27 -31.67
CA PRO A 208 11.39 -0.33 -32.26
C PRO A 208 11.72 1.05 -32.81
N MET A 209 12.36 1.89 -31.99
CA MET A 209 12.98 3.13 -32.45
C MET A 209 14.48 2.89 -32.61
N ALA A 210 14.89 2.99 -33.87
CA ALA A 210 16.28 3.00 -34.28
C ALA A 210 17.06 4.15 -33.62
N MET A 211 18.37 3.90 -33.52
CA MET A 211 19.47 4.82 -33.22
C MET A 211 19.83 5.05 -31.75
N ALA A 212 20.97 4.44 -31.43
CA ALA A 212 21.94 4.74 -30.40
C ALA A 212 21.94 6.20 -29.91
N ALA A 213 21.46 6.38 -28.68
CA ALA A 213 22.00 7.33 -27.73
C ALA A 213 22.31 6.52 -26.47
N ALA A 214 23.48 6.73 -25.88
CA ALA A 214 23.91 6.06 -24.66
C ALA A 214 22.80 6.18 -23.61
N THR A 215 22.27 5.02 -23.19
CA THR A 215 21.33 4.93 -22.09
C THR A 215 22.00 5.58 -20.87
N PRO A 216 21.44 6.65 -20.29
CA PRO A 216 21.94 7.13 -19.01
C PRO A 216 21.88 5.99 -18.01
N ALA A 217 22.85 5.94 -17.08
CA ALA A 217 22.86 4.93 -16.04
C ALA A 217 21.49 4.91 -15.34
N PRO A 218 20.94 3.73 -14.96
CA PRO A 218 19.58 3.60 -14.40
C PRO A 218 19.34 4.42 -13.12
N THR A 219 20.36 5.08 -12.59
CA THR A 219 20.38 5.81 -11.33
C THR A 219 20.05 7.30 -11.42
N GLU A 220 20.05 7.92 -12.60
CA GLU A 220 19.78 9.37 -12.73
C GLU A 220 18.29 9.75 -12.60
N GLU A 221 17.36 8.80 -12.71
CA GLU A 221 15.91 9.06 -12.61
C GLU A 221 15.31 8.85 -11.21
N PHE A 222 16.12 8.50 -10.19
CA PHE A 222 15.63 8.34 -8.81
C PHE A 222 15.51 9.68 -8.07
N THR A 223 14.92 10.70 -8.68
CA THR A 223 14.49 11.87 -7.92
C THR A 223 13.37 11.48 -6.94
N PRO A 224 13.45 11.86 -5.65
CA PRO A 224 12.39 11.60 -4.70
C PRO A 224 11.08 12.19 -5.22
N GLN A 225 10.10 11.34 -5.52
CA GLN A 225 8.78 11.80 -5.95
C GLN A 225 7.99 12.27 -4.74
N ASN A 226 7.15 13.30 -4.92
CA ASN A 226 6.30 13.82 -3.86
C ASN A 226 5.34 12.72 -3.36
N VAL A 227 5.17 12.66 -2.04
CA VAL A 227 4.19 11.78 -1.38
C VAL A 227 2.84 12.51 -1.36
N THR A 228 1.80 11.86 -1.87
CA THR A 228 0.43 12.36 -1.84
C THR A 228 -0.39 11.58 -0.81
N VAL A 229 -0.95 12.28 0.16
CA VAL A 229 -1.92 11.71 1.12
C VAL A 229 -3.31 12.22 0.77
N THR A 230 -4.29 11.31 0.73
CA THR A 230 -5.67 11.60 0.35
C THR A 230 -6.64 11.33 1.50
N ALA A 231 -7.64 12.18 1.65
CA ALA A 231 -8.72 11.97 2.62
C ALA A 231 -10.06 12.25 1.95
N HIS A 232 -11.05 11.44 2.27
CA HIS A 232 -12.44 11.64 1.87
C HIS A 232 -13.24 12.08 3.11
N VAL A 233 -13.98 13.17 2.98
CA VAL A 233 -14.85 13.68 4.05
C VAL A 233 -16.29 13.68 3.57
N ASN A 234 -17.15 13.00 4.31
CA ASN A 234 -18.59 13.10 4.22
C ASN A 234 -19.08 14.04 5.32
N ALA A 235 -19.78 15.10 4.95
CA ALA A 235 -20.26 16.12 5.88
C ALA A 235 -21.74 16.42 5.66
N MET A 236 -22.48 16.54 6.76
CA MET A 236 -23.84 17.02 6.78
C MET A 236 -23.89 18.40 7.43
N PHE A 237 -24.44 19.39 6.75
CA PHE A 237 -24.64 20.73 7.27
C PHE A 237 -26.13 21.02 7.42
N VAL A 238 -26.48 21.82 8.40
CA VAL A 238 -27.84 22.38 8.52
C VAL A 238 -28.03 23.46 7.47
N LEU A 239 -29.22 23.59 6.90
CA LEU A 239 -29.62 24.70 6.06
C LEU A 239 -30.53 25.64 6.84
N LYS A 240 -30.29 26.93 6.70
CA LYS A 240 -31.14 28.01 7.22
C LYS A 240 -31.93 28.56 6.04
#